data_AF-M0CMC0-F1
#
_entry.id   AF-M0CMC0-F1
#
_cell.length_a   1.000
_cell.length_b   1.000
_cell.length_c   1.000
_cell.angle_alpha   90.00
_cell.angle_beta   90.00
_cell.angle_gamma   90.00
#
_symmetry.space_group_name_H-M   'P 1'
#
loop_
_entity.id
_entity.type
_entity.pdbx_description
1 polymer ?
#
loop_
_entity_poly.entity_id
_entity_poly.type
_entity_poly.pdbx_seq_one_letter_code
_entity_poly.pdbx_strand_id
1 'polypeptide(L)'
;MLILLGVATMAGPTFGFATIAADRGVSVATADDSSAYLGLEDQSASASIDSPGEQTAVYTVTDNARDDSATVDASIVGITDESNDPVTSTALSVDVQPGSDTETFDVVLACEDGASLDGSYRVLLQFVASGDASSVDATRETTALVPVDCTDEPVVVSVDEDGDVTSGGDVTVDNNVNVGGDIESGGSVTITNNANVGGNIVAQGDITIRNNAVSGDLIAGGNVDIRNNAEIDGDIMACGTVTVGNNAVVTGTISENQTDLPGVQC
;
A
#
# COMPACT_ATOMS: atom_id res chain seq x y z
N MET A 1 -39.49 -51.37 81.75
CA MET A 1 -38.05 -51.47 81.43
C MET A 1 -37.86 -50.80 80.08
N LEU A 2 -37.16 -49.67 80.07
CA LEU A 2 -37.00 -48.73 78.97
C LEU A 2 -36.04 -49.34 77.92
N ILE A 3 -36.44 -49.48 76.65
CA ILE A 3 -35.54 -49.88 75.56
C ILE A 3 -35.38 -48.71 74.61
N LEU A 4 -34.17 -48.14 74.66
CA LEU A 4 -33.67 -47.01 73.90
C LEU A 4 -33.18 -47.53 72.53
N LEU A 5 -33.90 -47.23 71.44
CA LEU A 5 -33.41 -47.48 70.07
C LEU A 5 -32.49 -46.31 69.66
N GLY A 6 -31.18 -46.55 69.67
CA GLY A 6 -30.19 -45.63 69.12
C GLY A 6 -30.07 -45.81 67.60
N VAL A 7 -30.33 -44.74 66.84
CA VAL A 7 -30.02 -44.66 65.41
C VAL A 7 -28.53 -44.35 65.27
N ALA A 8 -27.75 -45.29 64.73
CA ALA A 8 -26.35 -45.06 64.41
C ALA A 8 -26.23 -44.36 63.05
N THR A 9 -25.89 -43.07 63.05
CA THR A 9 -25.50 -42.34 61.84
C THR A 9 -24.07 -42.70 61.47
N MET A 10 -23.88 -43.50 60.43
CA MET A 10 -22.57 -43.69 59.81
C MET A 10 -22.21 -42.46 58.98
N ALA A 11 -21.33 -41.60 59.51
CA ALA A 11 -20.61 -40.61 58.74
C ALA A 11 -19.23 -41.19 58.37
N GLY A 12 -19.09 -41.68 57.14
CA GLY A 12 -17.78 -41.95 56.56
C GLY A 12 -17.20 -40.66 55.94
N PRO A 13 -15.88 -40.45 55.93
CA PRO A 13 -15.29 -39.32 55.23
C PRO A 13 -15.49 -39.52 53.72
N THR A 14 -16.28 -38.65 53.09
CA THR A 14 -16.32 -38.52 51.64
C THR A 14 -15.01 -37.91 51.15
N PHE A 15 -14.19 -38.70 50.46
CA PHE A 15 -13.05 -38.17 49.72
C PHE A 15 -13.59 -37.51 48.44
N GLY A 16 -13.84 -36.20 48.51
CA GLY A 16 -14.06 -35.39 47.33
C GLY A 16 -12.72 -35.17 46.63
N PHE A 17 -12.53 -35.78 45.46
CA PHE A 17 -11.43 -35.41 44.59
C PHE A 17 -11.79 -34.05 44.00
N ALA A 18 -11.24 -32.96 44.55
CA ALA A 18 -11.25 -31.68 43.86
C ALA A 18 -10.23 -31.80 42.72
N THR A 19 -10.69 -31.90 41.49
CA THR A 19 -9.82 -31.68 40.33
C THR A 19 -9.46 -30.21 40.34
N ILE A 20 -8.28 -29.87 40.87
CA ILE A 20 -7.71 -28.53 40.68
C ILE A 20 -7.21 -28.53 39.23
N ALA A 21 -8.04 -28.00 38.33
CA ALA A 21 -7.54 -27.48 37.07
C ALA A 21 -6.70 -26.25 37.42
N ALA A 22 -5.40 -26.46 37.59
CA ALA A 22 -4.47 -25.33 37.63
C ALA A 22 -4.48 -24.77 36.22
N ASP A 23 -5.10 -23.61 36.06
CA ASP A 23 -4.87 -22.77 34.89
C ASP A 23 -3.40 -22.35 34.95
N ARG A 24 -2.55 -23.14 34.31
CA ARG A 24 -1.15 -22.76 34.11
C ARG A 24 -1.17 -21.79 32.96
N GLY A 25 -1.40 -20.52 33.29
CA GLY A 25 -1.10 -19.41 32.39
C GLY A 25 0.38 -19.51 32.00
N VAL A 26 0.64 -20.15 30.87
CA VAL A 26 1.92 -20.06 30.18
C VAL A 26 1.89 -18.73 29.46
N SER A 27 2.62 -17.75 29.98
CA SER A 27 2.87 -16.51 29.25
C SER A 27 3.86 -16.82 28.14
N VAL A 28 3.35 -17.00 26.92
CA VAL A 28 4.18 -17.03 25.72
C VAL A 28 4.41 -15.57 25.34
N ALA A 29 5.63 -15.09 25.53
CA ALA A 29 6.04 -13.77 25.07
C ALA A 29 6.60 -13.91 23.65
N THR A 30 6.29 -12.97 22.76
CA THR A 30 7.14 -12.71 21.60
C THR A 30 8.38 -11.98 22.10
N ALA A 31 9.56 -12.47 21.76
CA ALA A 31 10.81 -11.78 22.01
C ALA A 31 11.39 -11.33 20.67
N ASP A 32 12.24 -10.31 20.70
CA ASP A 32 13.01 -9.84 19.52
C ASP A 32 14.12 -10.82 19.11
N ASP A 33 14.05 -12.06 19.58
CA ASP A 33 15.03 -13.09 19.27
C ASP A 33 14.46 -14.08 18.27
N SER A 34 15.30 -14.49 17.33
CA SER A 34 14.97 -15.48 16.30
C SER A 34 14.63 -16.87 16.88
N SER A 35 14.66 -17.05 18.21
CA SER A 35 14.31 -18.29 18.91
C SER A 35 12.96 -18.23 19.64
N ALA A 36 12.25 -17.09 19.59
CA ALA A 36 10.90 -16.98 20.11
C ALA A 36 9.93 -17.86 19.31
N TYR A 37 8.78 -18.22 19.90
CA TYR A 37 7.75 -18.97 19.17
C TYR A 37 7.38 -18.32 17.85
N LEU A 38 7.28 -16.99 17.85
CA LEU A 38 7.30 -16.15 16.66
C LEU A 38 8.53 -15.24 16.76
N GLY A 39 9.56 -15.54 15.98
CA GLY A 39 10.76 -14.73 15.90
C GLY A 39 10.46 -13.49 15.04
N LEU A 40 10.73 -12.30 15.58
CA LEU A 40 10.55 -11.03 14.88
C LEU A 40 11.92 -10.37 14.77
N GLU A 41 12.57 -10.49 13.62
CA GLU A 41 13.87 -9.87 13.36
C GLU A 41 13.69 -8.57 12.61
N ASP A 42 14.13 -7.47 13.20
CA ASP A 42 14.03 -6.12 12.63
C ASP A 42 15.11 -5.88 11.56
N GLN A 43 14.67 -5.62 10.33
CA GLN A 43 15.51 -5.34 9.16
C GLN A 43 15.50 -3.85 8.76
N SER A 44 14.83 -2.99 9.55
CA SER A 44 14.65 -1.56 9.22
C SER A 44 15.94 -0.79 9.02
N ALA A 45 17.07 -1.24 9.57
CA ALA A 45 18.37 -0.58 9.41
C ALA A 45 18.94 -0.66 7.99
N SER A 46 18.50 -1.64 7.20
CA SER A 46 18.88 -1.82 5.78
C SER A 46 17.71 -1.58 4.82
N ALA A 47 16.54 -1.24 5.35
CA ALA A 47 15.35 -0.99 4.56
C ALA A 47 15.36 0.45 4.03
N SER A 48 15.01 0.61 2.76
CA SER A 48 14.73 1.88 2.10
C SER A 48 13.74 1.67 0.97
N ILE A 49 12.92 2.69 0.71
CA ILE A 49 12.07 2.81 -0.48
C ILE A 49 12.52 4.10 -1.13
N ASP A 50 13.23 4.02 -2.25
CA ASP A 50 13.80 5.19 -2.94
C ASP A 50 12.95 5.61 -4.16
N SER A 51 11.90 4.85 -4.47
CA SER A 51 10.93 5.18 -5.52
C SER A 51 9.57 4.51 -5.27
N PRO A 52 8.46 5.01 -5.83
CA PRO A 52 7.11 4.48 -5.57
C PRO A 52 6.90 3.01 -5.98
N GLY A 53 7.66 2.52 -6.95
CA GLY A 53 7.61 1.12 -7.39
C GLY A 53 8.49 0.17 -6.57
N GLU A 54 9.25 0.67 -5.60
CA GLU A 54 10.13 -0.12 -4.76
C GLU A 54 9.42 -0.67 -3.52
N GLN A 55 9.83 -1.85 -3.09
CA GLN A 55 9.34 -2.49 -1.88
C GLN A 55 10.52 -2.90 -1.01
N THR A 56 10.34 -2.87 0.31
CA THR A 56 11.42 -3.16 1.24
C THR A 56 10.95 -3.98 2.44
N ALA A 57 11.72 -5.00 2.83
CA ALA A 57 11.42 -5.80 4.01
C ALA A 57 11.88 -5.07 5.27
N VAL A 58 10.98 -4.86 6.21
CA VAL A 58 11.28 -4.21 7.51
C VAL A 58 11.34 -5.19 8.66
N TYR A 59 10.72 -6.36 8.52
CA TYR A 59 10.85 -7.47 9.46
C TYR A 59 10.94 -8.79 8.71
N THR A 60 11.77 -9.69 9.23
CA THR A 60 11.67 -11.12 8.91
C THR A 60 11.05 -11.82 10.10
N VAL A 61 9.93 -12.49 9.85
CA VAL A 61 9.17 -13.27 10.81
C VAL A 61 9.56 -14.74 10.65
N THR A 62 9.95 -15.40 11.74
CA THR A 62 10.24 -16.85 11.75
C THR A 62 9.21 -17.58 12.60
N ASP A 63 8.50 -18.53 12.02
CA ASP A 63 7.65 -19.43 12.80
C ASP A 63 8.47 -20.60 13.36
N ASN A 64 8.83 -20.51 14.64
CA ASN A 64 9.52 -21.59 15.35
C ASN A 64 8.56 -22.56 16.05
N ALA A 65 7.25 -22.34 15.97
CA ALA A 65 6.24 -23.19 16.61
C ALA A 65 6.09 -24.55 15.92
N ARG A 66 6.65 -24.71 14.70
CA ARG A 66 6.56 -25.92 13.86
C ARG A 66 5.11 -26.36 13.63
N ASP A 67 4.21 -25.40 13.55
CA ASP A 67 2.84 -25.63 13.15
C ASP A 67 2.74 -25.35 11.66
N ASP A 68 2.70 -26.42 10.85
CA ASP A 68 2.64 -26.33 9.38
C ASP A 68 1.37 -25.57 8.87
N SER A 69 0.45 -25.17 9.77
CA SER A 69 -0.78 -24.43 9.47
C SER A 69 -0.73 -22.94 9.82
N ALA A 70 0.37 -22.43 10.37
CA ALA A 70 0.44 -21.04 10.83
C ALA A 70 0.37 -20.04 9.67
N THR A 71 -0.54 -19.09 9.76
CA THR A 71 -0.58 -17.90 8.89
C THR A 71 -0.05 -16.70 9.64
N VAL A 72 0.64 -15.80 8.95
CA VAL A 72 1.15 -14.55 9.49
C VAL A 72 0.51 -13.40 8.71
N ASP A 73 -0.14 -12.50 9.44
CA ASP A 73 -0.67 -11.25 8.91
C ASP A 73 0.03 -10.06 9.60
N ALA A 74 0.19 -8.96 8.87
CA ALA A 74 0.76 -7.72 9.38
C ALA A 74 -0.13 -6.52 9.00
N SER A 75 -0.16 -5.50 9.86
CA SER A 75 -0.87 -4.25 9.59
C SER A 75 -0.12 -3.06 10.17
N ILE A 76 -0.18 -1.91 9.47
CA ILE A 76 0.40 -0.65 9.95
C ILE A 76 -0.59 -0.02 10.94
N VAL A 77 -0.13 0.15 12.18
CA VAL A 77 -0.89 0.77 13.28
C VAL A 77 -0.60 2.27 13.38
N GLY A 78 0.62 2.67 13.00
CA GLY A 78 1.02 4.08 13.04
C GLY A 78 2.37 4.32 12.37
N ILE A 79 2.60 5.57 12.01
CA ILE A 79 3.84 6.07 11.42
C ILE A 79 4.28 7.27 12.24
N THR A 80 5.57 7.35 12.54
CA THR A 80 6.18 8.46 13.29
C THR A 80 7.36 9.01 12.49
N ASP A 81 7.51 10.33 12.39
CA ASP A 81 8.63 10.95 11.68
C ASP A 81 9.94 11.00 12.52
N GLU A 82 10.99 11.56 11.94
CA GLU A 82 12.29 11.76 12.60
C GLU A 82 12.24 12.66 13.85
N SER A 83 11.20 13.50 13.98
CA SER A 83 10.97 14.36 15.15
C SER A 83 10.20 13.64 16.26
N ASN A 84 9.81 12.39 16.03
CA ASN A 84 8.89 11.60 16.85
C ASN A 84 7.45 12.14 16.86
N ASP A 85 7.06 12.87 15.82
CA ASP A 85 5.69 13.32 15.64
C ASP A 85 4.89 12.28 14.84
N PRO A 86 3.64 11.97 15.25
CA PRO A 86 2.82 11.00 14.53
C PRO A 86 2.37 11.56 13.18
N VAL A 87 2.49 10.74 12.14
CA VAL A 87 2.11 11.07 10.76
C VAL A 87 0.87 10.28 10.37
N THR A 88 -0.21 10.97 10.06
CA THR A 88 -1.38 10.35 9.42
C THR A 88 -1.18 10.31 7.91
N SER A 89 -0.79 9.15 7.40
CA SER A 89 -0.66 8.87 5.97
C SER A 89 -1.22 7.48 5.65
N THR A 90 -1.86 7.35 4.49
CA THR A 90 -2.26 6.06 3.90
C THR A 90 -1.35 5.71 2.72
N ALA A 91 -0.22 6.39 2.57
CA ALA A 91 0.69 6.22 1.44
C ALA A 91 1.57 4.97 1.51
N LEU A 92 1.53 4.27 2.65
CA LEU A 92 2.36 3.11 2.89
C LEU A 92 1.44 1.91 3.12
N SER A 93 1.69 0.85 2.36
CA SER A 93 1.05 -0.44 2.49
C SER A 93 2.00 -1.42 3.18
N VAL A 94 1.43 -2.50 3.70
CA VAL A 94 2.20 -3.63 4.22
C VAL A 94 1.63 -4.92 3.65
N ASP A 95 2.54 -5.79 3.22
CA ASP A 95 2.23 -7.13 2.73
C ASP A 95 3.14 -8.15 3.41
N VAL A 96 2.65 -9.38 3.53
CA VAL A 96 3.42 -10.49 4.11
C VAL A 96 3.76 -11.48 3.00
N GLN A 97 5.04 -11.56 2.67
CA GLN A 97 5.55 -12.39 1.58
C GLN A 97 6.31 -13.61 2.12
N PRO A 98 6.37 -14.73 1.39
CA PRO A 98 7.23 -15.85 1.75
C PRO A 98 8.69 -15.42 1.80
N GLY A 99 9.37 -15.74 2.90
CA GLY A 99 10.78 -15.39 3.09
C GLY A 99 11.73 -16.34 2.36
N SER A 100 13.03 -16.18 2.65
CA SER A 100 14.10 -16.97 2.01
C SER A 100 14.08 -18.46 2.38
N ASP A 101 13.50 -18.81 3.53
CA ASP A 101 13.40 -20.17 4.05
C ASP A 101 11.91 -20.57 4.20
N THR A 102 11.64 -21.86 4.30
CA THR A 102 10.25 -22.39 4.32
C THR A 102 9.44 -22.01 5.56
N GLU A 103 10.11 -21.54 6.61
CA GLU A 103 9.51 -21.17 7.91
C GLU A 103 9.60 -19.66 8.15
N THR A 104 10.03 -18.87 7.15
CA THR A 104 10.19 -17.43 7.26
C THR A 104 9.22 -16.66 6.36
N PHE A 105 8.84 -15.47 6.82
CA PHE A 105 7.97 -14.54 6.12
C PHE A 105 8.62 -13.16 6.19
N ASP A 106 8.68 -12.46 5.07
CA ASP A 106 9.16 -11.09 5.03
C ASP A 106 7.95 -10.14 5.06
N VAL A 107 7.97 -9.21 6.01
CA VAL A 107 6.96 -8.15 6.12
C VAL A 107 7.48 -6.96 5.36
N VAL A 108 6.85 -6.72 4.21
CA VAL A 108 7.30 -5.82 3.18
C VAL A 108 6.45 -4.57 3.20
N LEU A 109 7.10 -3.41 3.18
CA LEU A 109 6.47 -2.12 2.98
C LEU A 109 6.58 -1.71 1.51
N ALA A 110 5.53 -1.08 0.99
CA ALA A 110 5.49 -0.51 -0.35
C ALA A 110 4.69 0.78 -0.34
N CYS A 111 4.92 1.65 -1.33
CA CYS A 111 4.08 2.81 -1.53
C CYS A 111 2.71 2.39 -2.09
N GLU A 112 1.65 3.08 -1.67
CA GLU A 112 0.33 3.00 -2.30
C GLU A 112 0.27 3.89 -3.53
N ASP A 113 -0.45 3.44 -4.57
CA ASP A 113 -0.57 4.18 -5.83
C ASP A 113 -1.16 5.59 -5.61
N GLY A 114 -0.52 6.60 -6.21
CA GLY A 114 -0.98 7.99 -6.14
C GLY A 114 -0.80 8.68 -4.78
N ALA A 115 -0.07 8.06 -3.85
CA ALA A 115 0.16 8.62 -2.53
C ALA A 115 1.57 9.21 -2.39
N SER A 116 1.68 10.45 -1.91
CA SER A 116 2.96 11.13 -1.70
C SER A 116 3.41 11.03 -0.26
N LEU A 117 4.57 10.43 -0.01
CA LEU A 117 5.23 10.39 1.29
C LEU A 117 6.74 10.43 1.07
N ASP A 118 7.39 11.48 1.55
CA ASP A 118 8.84 11.63 1.48
C ASP A 118 9.38 11.90 2.89
N GLY A 119 10.40 11.18 3.31
CA GLY A 119 11.08 11.39 4.57
C GLY A 119 11.66 10.12 5.15
N SER A 120 11.83 10.10 6.47
CA SER A 120 12.32 8.93 7.19
C SER A 120 11.41 8.66 8.38
N TYR A 121 10.94 7.42 8.49
CA TYR A 121 9.83 7.09 9.35
C TYR A 121 10.10 5.86 10.22
N ARG A 122 9.54 5.86 11.43
CA ARG A 122 9.33 4.66 12.23
C ARG A 122 7.94 4.13 11.97
N VAL A 123 7.84 2.82 11.76
CA VAL A 123 6.56 2.18 11.46
C VAL A 123 6.20 1.26 12.62
N LEU A 124 5.04 1.53 13.24
CA LEU A 124 4.45 0.68 14.25
C LEU A 124 3.57 -0.37 13.56
N LEU A 125 3.99 -1.62 13.62
CA LEU A 125 3.35 -2.76 12.99
C LEU A 125 2.69 -3.66 14.03
N GLN A 126 1.49 -4.13 13.74
CA GLN A 126 0.85 -5.23 14.44
C GLN A 126 1.00 -6.50 13.61
N PHE A 127 1.49 -7.55 14.24
CA PHE A 127 1.66 -8.89 13.69
C PHE A 127 0.68 -9.83 14.36
N VAL A 128 -0.07 -10.58 13.56
CA VAL A 128 -0.99 -11.60 14.03
C VAL A 128 -0.61 -12.92 13.38
N ALA A 129 -0.03 -13.83 14.16
CA ALA A 129 0.20 -15.20 13.73
C ALA A 129 -0.89 -16.11 14.31
N SER A 130 -1.54 -16.91 13.47
CA SER A 130 -2.64 -17.79 13.87
C SER A 130 -2.40 -19.21 13.37
N GLY A 131 -2.48 -20.18 14.27
CA GLY A 131 -2.53 -21.62 13.98
C GLY A 131 -3.80 -22.25 14.57
N ASP A 132 -3.94 -23.57 14.44
CA ASP A 132 -5.17 -24.30 14.80
C ASP A 132 -5.62 -24.13 16.26
N ALA A 133 -4.68 -23.91 17.19
CA ALA A 133 -4.95 -23.81 18.63
C ALA A 133 -4.23 -22.65 19.34
N SER A 134 -3.48 -21.83 18.60
CA SER A 134 -2.66 -20.75 19.14
C SER A 134 -2.76 -19.51 18.27
N SER A 135 -2.77 -18.35 18.92
CA SER A 135 -2.63 -17.07 18.25
C SER A 135 -1.61 -16.23 19.02
N VAL A 136 -0.78 -15.52 18.27
CA VAL A 136 0.22 -14.61 18.77
C VAL A 136 -0.09 -13.24 18.18
N ASP A 137 -0.32 -12.26 19.06
CA ASP A 137 -0.48 -10.85 18.72
C ASP A 137 0.71 -10.09 19.30
N ALA A 138 1.43 -9.39 18.43
CA ALA A 138 2.58 -8.58 18.80
C ALA A 138 2.52 -7.24 18.09
N THR A 139 2.88 -6.18 18.79
CA THR A 139 3.08 -4.87 18.19
C THR A 139 4.54 -4.48 18.33
N ARG A 140 5.19 -4.12 17.23
CA ARG A 140 6.60 -3.68 17.21
C ARG A 140 6.74 -2.41 16.40
N GLU A 141 7.58 -1.51 16.89
CA GLU A 141 8.00 -0.32 16.16
C GLU A 141 9.40 -0.58 15.61
N THR A 142 9.66 -0.16 14.37
CA THR A 142 10.98 -0.28 13.76
C THR A 142 12.05 0.46 14.58
N THR A 143 13.21 -0.18 14.76
CA THR A 143 14.33 0.35 15.54
C THR A 143 15.10 1.43 14.78
N ALA A 144 15.21 1.30 13.46
CA ALA A 144 15.74 2.36 12.61
C ALA A 144 14.61 3.18 11.96
N LEU A 145 14.96 4.40 11.56
CA LEU A 145 14.14 5.19 10.65
C LEU A 145 14.31 4.59 9.26
N VAL A 146 13.21 4.23 8.62
CA VAL A 146 13.16 3.72 7.24
C VAL A 146 13.01 4.94 6.32
N PRO A 147 14.00 5.23 5.44
CA PRO A 147 13.83 6.21 4.39
C PRO A 147 12.74 5.75 3.43
N VAL A 148 11.78 6.62 3.16
CA VAL A 148 10.67 6.37 2.25
C VAL A 148 10.51 7.58 1.35
N ASP A 149 10.69 7.36 0.05
CA ASP A 149 10.39 8.28 -1.03
C ASP A 149 9.34 7.63 -1.95
N CYS A 150 8.08 7.94 -1.64
CA CYS A 150 6.92 7.65 -2.47
C CYS A 150 6.61 8.84 -3.41
N THR A 151 7.53 9.78 -3.62
CA THR A 151 7.33 10.84 -4.60
C THR A 151 7.92 10.43 -5.92
N ASP A 152 7.11 10.48 -6.97
CA ASP A 152 7.62 10.29 -8.31
C ASP A 152 8.24 11.58 -8.84
N GLU A 153 9.44 11.48 -9.41
CA GLU A 153 10.07 12.63 -10.08
C GLU A 153 9.35 12.98 -11.39
N PRO A 154 9.12 14.28 -11.65
CA PRO A 154 8.50 14.73 -12.89
C PRO A 154 9.42 14.46 -14.09
N VAL A 155 8.85 13.91 -15.16
CA VAL A 155 9.55 13.65 -16.42
C VAL A 155 9.28 14.79 -17.40
N VAL A 156 10.36 15.32 -18.00
CA VAL A 156 10.27 16.30 -19.09
C VAL A 156 10.73 15.65 -20.39
N VAL A 157 9.80 15.45 -21.32
CA VAL A 157 10.08 14.98 -22.68
C VAL A 157 10.43 16.18 -23.54
N SER A 158 11.73 16.36 -23.80
CA SER A 158 12.26 17.52 -24.56
C SER A 158 12.78 17.16 -25.96
N VAL A 159 12.70 15.90 -26.35
CA VAL A 159 13.14 15.38 -27.65
C VAL A 159 12.09 14.42 -28.19
N ASP A 160 12.09 14.18 -29.50
CA ASP A 160 11.19 13.22 -30.12
C ASP A 160 11.41 11.81 -29.54
N GLU A 161 10.32 11.15 -29.16
CA GLU A 161 10.28 9.77 -28.68
C GLU A 161 9.48 8.92 -29.66
N ASP A 162 10.08 7.86 -30.20
CA ASP A 162 9.40 6.98 -31.17
C ASP A 162 8.41 6.01 -30.50
N GLY A 163 8.45 5.87 -29.17
CA GLY A 163 7.67 4.90 -28.40
C GLY A 163 6.83 5.53 -27.29
N ASP A 164 6.49 4.71 -26.30
CA ASP A 164 5.67 5.10 -25.15
C ASP A 164 6.49 5.84 -24.09
N VAL A 165 5.84 6.74 -23.36
CA VAL A 165 6.41 7.45 -22.20
C VAL A 165 5.65 7.02 -20.96
N THR A 166 6.33 6.33 -20.04
CA THR A 166 5.76 5.93 -18.75
C THR A 166 6.51 6.61 -17.61
N SER A 167 5.77 7.25 -16.70
CA SER A 167 6.31 7.84 -15.48
C SER A 167 5.33 7.63 -14.33
N GLY A 168 5.81 7.37 -13.11
CA GLY A 168 4.93 7.48 -11.94
C GLY A 168 4.60 8.94 -11.60
N GLY A 169 5.38 9.91 -12.11
CA GLY A 169 5.23 11.31 -11.77
C GLY A 169 4.54 12.11 -12.86
N ASP A 170 4.54 13.43 -12.68
CA ASP A 170 4.03 14.34 -13.70
C ASP A 170 4.84 14.21 -14.99
N VAL A 171 4.16 14.17 -16.13
CA VAL A 171 4.80 14.20 -17.45
C VAL A 171 4.58 15.56 -18.09
N THR A 172 5.66 16.23 -18.47
CA THR A 172 5.63 17.45 -19.29
C THR A 172 6.23 17.16 -20.66
N VAL A 173 5.45 17.38 -21.71
CA VAL A 173 5.94 17.33 -23.09
C VAL A 173 6.23 18.76 -23.56
N ASP A 174 7.49 19.00 -23.92
CA ASP A 174 7.99 20.32 -24.31
C ASP A 174 7.63 20.67 -25.78
N ASN A 175 7.99 21.87 -26.19
CA ASN A 175 7.58 22.49 -27.44
C ASN A 175 8.17 21.79 -28.69
N ASN A 176 7.33 21.48 -29.67
CA ASN A 176 7.67 20.79 -30.92
C ASN A 176 8.23 19.38 -30.72
N VAL A 177 7.76 18.65 -29.71
CA VAL A 177 8.13 17.24 -29.47
C VAL A 177 7.05 16.31 -30.05
N ASN A 178 7.48 15.23 -30.69
CA ASN A 178 6.60 14.14 -31.09
C ASN A 178 6.80 12.94 -30.17
N VAL A 179 5.71 12.43 -29.59
CA VAL A 179 5.66 11.14 -28.91
C VAL A 179 4.89 10.18 -29.81
N GLY A 180 5.57 9.17 -30.34
CA GLY A 180 4.99 8.21 -31.29
C GLY A 180 3.99 7.26 -30.66
N GLY A 181 4.15 6.96 -29.36
CA GLY A 181 3.32 6.04 -28.60
C GLY A 181 2.36 6.71 -27.62
N ASP A 182 1.99 5.93 -26.60
CA ASP A 182 1.12 6.32 -25.49
C ASP A 182 1.90 7.10 -24.42
N ILE A 183 1.20 7.92 -23.63
CA ILE A 183 1.75 8.55 -22.41
C ILE A 183 0.97 8.02 -21.20
N GLU A 184 1.67 7.38 -20.28
CA GLU A 184 1.15 6.91 -18.99
C GLU A 184 1.84 7.65 -17.85
N SER A 185 1.06 8.32 -17.00
CA SER A 185 1.55 9.14 -15.89
C SER A 185 0.81 8.79 -14.60
N GLY A 186 1.56 8.46 -13.55
CA GLY A 186 1.02 8.38 -12.18
C GLY A 186 0.75 9.76 -11.56
N GLY A 187 1.14 10.84 -12.25
CA GLY A 187 0.81 12.22 -11.92
C GLY A 187 -0.08 12.88 -13.00
N SER A 188 0.13 14.17 -13.20
CA SER A 188 -0.56 14.98 -14.22
C SER A 188 0.24 15.04 -15.52
N VAL A 189 -0.46 15.13 -16.65
CA VAL A 189 0.17 15.30 -17.97
C VAL A 189 -0.04 16.73 -18.47
N THR A 190 1.06 17.42 -18.77
CA THR A 190 1.03 18.75 -19.39
C THR A 190 1.73 18.73 -20.73
N ILE A 191 0.99 19.06 -21.79
CA ILE A 191 1.53 19.17 -23.14
C ILE A 191 1.36 20.61 -23.61
N THR A 192 2.46 21.23 -24.04
CA THR A 192 2.40 22.63 -24.49
C THR A 192 3.15 22.87 -25.79
N ASN A 193 2.52 23.65 -26.66
CA ASN A 193 3.11 24.24 -27.86
C ASN A 193 3.59 23.23 -28.93
N ASN A 194 2.74 22.95 -29.91
CA ASN A 194 3.05 22.24 -31.16
C ASN A 194 3.64 20.83 -30.96
N ALA A 195 3.34 20.17 -29.84
CA ALA A 195 3.66 18.77 -29.67
C ALA A 195 2.60 17.87 -30.35
N ASN A 196 2.99 16.65 -30.70
CA ASN A 196 2.07 15.64 -31.22
C ASN A 196 2.22 14.35 -30.41
N VAL A 197 1.10 13.76 -29.99
CA VAL A 197 1.07 12.43 -29.37
C VAL A 197 0.29 11.49 -30.29
N GLY A 198 0.96 10.42 -30.72
CA GLY A 198 0.39 9.42 -31.63
C GLY A 198 -0.58 8.45 -30.94
N GLY A 199 -0.43 8.26 -29.63
CA GLY A 199 -1.23 7.35 -28.82
C GLY A 199 -2.20 8.03 -27.86
N ASN A 200 -2.66 7.24 -26.90
CA ASN A 200 -3.52 7.64 -25.79
C ASN A 200 -2.71 8.36 -24.70
N ILE A 201 -3.40 9.10 -23.85
CA ILE A 201 -2.83 9.72 -22.65
C ILE A 201 -3.65 9.26 -21.45
N VAL A 202 -2.99 8.58 -20.52
CA VAL A 202 -3.56 8.14 -19.25
C VAL A 202 -2.81 8.83 -18.11
N ALA A 203 -3.54 9.54 -17.26
CA ALA A 203 -2.97 10.28 -16.13
C ALA A 203 -3.81 10.07 -14.87
N GLN A 204 -3.18 9.70 -13.76
CA GLN A 204 -3.87 9.68 -12.46
C GLN A 204 -4.32 11.09 -12.03
N GLY A 205 -3.57 12.12 -12.44
CA GLY A 205 -3.87 13.52 -12.17
C GLY A 205 -4.67 14.21 -13.27
N ASP A 206 -4.43 15.51 -13.41
CA ASP A 206 -5.05 16.34 -14.44
C ASP A 206 -4.35 16.14 -15.81
N ILE A 207 -5.10 16.26 -16.91
CA ILE A 207 -4.54 16.37 -18.27
C ILE A 207 -4.73 17.79 -18.78
N THR A 208 -3.64 18.45 -19.16
CA THR A 208 -3.64 19.80 -19.73
C THR A 208 -3.00 19.82 -21.11
N ILE A 209 -3.77 20.23 -22.13
CA ILE A 209 -3.30 20.28 -23.52
C ILE A 209 -3.54 21.67 -24.10
N ARG A 210 -2.46 22.31 -24.57
CA ARG A 210 -2.54 23.65 -25.17
C ARG A 210 -1.78 23.74 -26.49
N ASN A 211 -2.52 23.95 -27.59
CA ASN A 211 -1.98 24.10 -28.95
C ASN A 211 -1.18 22.87 -29.43
N ASN A 212 -1.74 21.66 -29.27
CA ASN A 212 -1.11 20.38 -29.63
C ASN A 212 -2.12 19.45 -30.28
N ALA A 213 -1.65 18.37 -30.90
CA ALA A 213 -2.50 17.31 -31.43
C ALA A 213 -2.28 15.99 -30.66
N VAL A 214 -3.37 15.27 -30.38
CA VAL A 214 -3.34 13.91 -29.81
C VAL A 214 -4.25 13.03 -30.66
N SER A 215 -3.74 11.87 -31.09
CA SER A 215 -4.45 10.97 -32.00
C SER A 215 -5.16 9.80 -31.29
N GLY A 216 -5.22 9.85 -29.96
CA GLY A 216 -5.82 8.83 -29.11
C GLY A 216 -6.70 9.43 -28.00
N ASP A 217 -7.16 8.54 -27.13
CA ASP A 217 -8.07 8.85 -26.03
C ASP A 217 -7.34 9.53 -24.87
N LEU A 218 -8.06 10.35 -24.11
CA LEU A 218 -7.58 10.97 -22.86
C LEU A 218 -8.34 10.37 -21.68
N ILE A 219 -7.62 9.81 -20.72
CA ILE A 219 -8.19 9.26 -19.47
C ILE A 219 -7.51 9.94 -18.29
N ALA A 220 -8.27 10.71 -17.51
CA ALA A 220 -7.78 11.46 -16.36
C ALA A 220 -8.48 11.04 -15.06
N GLY A 221 -7.69 10.71 -14.03
CA GLY A 221 -8.17 10.65 -12.64
C GLY A 221 -8.56 12.03 -12.10
N GLY A 222 -8.06 13.10 -12.70
CA GLY A 222 -8.42 14.49 -12.42
C GLY A 222 -9.34 15.13 -13.47
N ASN A 223 -9.10 16.41 -13.71
CA ASN A 223 -9.76 17.23 -14.72
C ASN A 223 -9.01 17.17 -16.05
N VAL A 224 -9.73 17.48 -17.13
CA VAL A 224 -9.12 17.66 -18.46
C VAL A 224 -9.32 19.10 -18.94
N ASP A 225 -8.23 19.78 -19.26
CA ASP A 225 -8.23 21.16 -19.79
C ASP A 225 -7.60 21.22 -21.18
N ILE A 226 -8.42 21.48 -22.20
CA ILE A 226 -8.00 21.53 -23.60
C ILE A 226 -8.28 22.91 -24.18
N ARG A 227 -7.21 23.59 -24.59
CA ARG A 227 -7.29 24.98 -25.07
C ARG A 227 -6.38 25.26 -26.28
N ASN A 228 -6.62 26.42 -26.89
CA ASN A 228 -5.73 27.10 -27.83
C ASN A 228 -5.47 26.30 -29.10
N ASN A 229 -6.51 25.99 -29.87
CA ASN A 229 -6.44 25.22 -31.13
C ASN A 229 -5.87 23.79 -30.96
N ALA A 230 -5.96 23.21 -29.76
CA ALA A 230 -5.62 21.80 -29.58
C ALA A 230 -6.64 20.89 -30.31
N GLU A 231 -6.17 19.77 -30.84
CA GLU A 231 -6.96 18.80 -31.60
C GLU A 231 -6.81 17.42 -30.97
N ILE A 232 -7.93 16.84 -30.51
CA ILE A 232 -7.97 15.49 -29.93
C ILE A 232 -8.81 14.61 -30.86
N ASP A 233 -8.18 13.60 -31.46
CA ASP A 233 -8.82 12.60 -32.29
C ASP A 233 -9.15 11.32 -31.51
N GLY A 234 -9.87 11.49 -30.39
CA GLY A 234 -10.22 10.41 -29.47
C GLY A 234 -11.29 10.81 -28.46
N ASP A 235 -11.70 9.85 -27.65
CA ASP A 235 -12.62 10.03 -26.53
C ASP A 235 -11.91 10.68 -25.33
N ILE A 236 -12.65 11.42 -24.52
CA ILE A 236 -12.17 12.04 -23.28
C ILE A 236 -13.00 11.51 -22.11
N MET A 237 -12.31 10.93 -21.14
CA MET A 237 -12.88 10.42 -19.90
C MET A 237 -12.17 11.05 -18.72
N ALA A 238 -12.91 11.66 -17.81
CA ALA A 238 -12.36 12.31 -16.63
C ALA A 238 -13.20 12.00 -15.39
N CYS A 239 -12.55 11.65 -14.27
CA CYS A 239 -13.23 11.60 -12.97
C CYS A 239 -13.65 13.00 -12.52
N GLY A 240 -12.89 14.03 -12.93
CA GLY A 240 -13.20 15.44 -12.73
C GLY A 240 -14.00 16.07 -13.89
N THR A 241 -13.82 17.38 -14.04
CA THR A 241 -14.49 18.18 -15.08
C THR A 241 -13.69 18.21 -16.37
N VAL A 242 -14.38 18.37 -17.51
CA VAL A 242 -13.72 18.56 -18.82
C VAL A 242 -13.99 19.97 -19.33
N THR A 243 -12.94 20.75 -19.56
CA THR A 243 -13.03 22.10 -20.15
C THR A 243 -12.40 22.11 -21.54
N VAL A 244 -13.22 22.41 -22.56
CA VAL A 244 -12.77 22.61 -23.94
C VAL A 244 -13.03 24.05 -24.36
N GLY A 245 -11.99 24.76 -24.81
CA GLY A 245 -12.12 26.18 -25.18
C GLY A 245 -11.08 26.67 -26.17
N ASN A 246 -11.16 27.96 -26.51
CA ASN A 246 -10.17 28.64 -27.37
C ASN A 246 -9.88 27.88 -28.68
N ASN A 247 -10.93 27.60 -29.46
CA ASN A 247 -10.88 26.89 -30.75
C ASN A 247 -10.33 25.45 -30.69
N ALA A 248 -10.28 24.83 -29.51
CA ALA A 248 -9.98 23.41 -29.43
C ALA A 248 -11.06 22.56 -30.11
N VAL A 249 -10.66 21.44 -30.69
CA VAL A 249 -11.51 20.47 -31.38
C VAL A 249 -11.31 19.10 -30.75
N VAL A 250 -12.41 18.42 -30.46
CA VAL A 250 -12.45 17.03 -30.00
C VAL A 250 -13.40 16.30 -30.94
N THR A 251 -12.94 15.24 -31.61
CA THR A 251 -13.75 14.47 -32.56
C THR A 251 -14.54 13.35 -31.88
N GLY A 252 -14.05 12.85 -30.73
CA GLY A 252 -14.69 11.82 -29.93
C GLY A 252 -15.73 12.32 -28.93
N THR A 253 -16.10 11.43 -28.02
CA THR A 253 -17.05 11.66 -26.93
C THR A 253 -16.36 12.30 -25.72
N ILE A 254 -17.12 13.05 -24.92
CA ILE A 254 -16.63 13.66 -23.68
C ILE A 254 -17.49 13.16 -22.52
N SER A 255 -16.85 12.51 -21.55
CA SER A 255 -17.46 11.98 -20.33
C SER A 255 -16.75 12.54 -19.10
N GLU A 256 -17.42 13.44 -18.38
CA GLU A 256 -16.92 14.07 -17.15
C GLU A 256 -17.62 13.51 -15.91
N ASN A 257 -17.05 13.76 -14.72
CA ASN A 257 -17.57 13.30 -13.42
C ASN A 257 -17.78 11.78 -13.37
N GLN A 258 -16.87 11.03 -13.96
CA GLN A 258 -16.88 9.57 -13.87
C GLN A 258 -16.44 9.12 -12.47
N THR A 259 -16.92 7.95 -12.03
CA THR A 259 -16.59 7.39 -10.71
C THR A 259 -15.76 6.11 -10.80
N ASP A 260 -15.55 5.62 -12.02
CA ASP A 260 -14.83 4.39 -12.32
C ASP A 260 -14.32 4.49 -13.75
N LEU A 261 -13.00 4.50 -13.93
CA LEU A 261 -12.34 4.59 -15.22
C LEU A 261 -11.19 3.57 -15.28
N PRO A 262 -10.96 2.95 -16.46
CA PRO A 262 -9.88 1.99 -16.59
C PRO A 262 -8.52 2.69 -16.48
N GLY A 263 -7.63 2.11 -15.67
CA GLY A 263 -6.25 2.58 -15.55
C GLY A 263 -6.05 3.83 -14.71
N VAL A 264 -7.11 4.41 -14.14
CA VAL A 264 -6.99 5.55 -13.21
C VAL A 264 -7.88 5.40 -11.98
N GLN A 265 -7.52 6.06 -10.88
CA GLN A 265 -8.34 6.15 -9.68
C GLN A 265 -9.19 7.43 -9.68
N CYS A 266 -10.51 7.27 -9.55
CA CYS A 266 -11.45 8.30 -9.12
C CYS A 266 -11.66 8.20 -7.59
#